data_AF-A0A355WHV0-F1
#
_entry.id   AF-A0A355WHV0-F1
#
_cell.length_a   1.000
_cell.length_b   1.000
_cell.length_c   1.000
_cell.angle_alpha   90.00
_cell.angle_beta   90.00
_cell.angle_gamma   90.00
#
_symmetry.space_group_name_H-M   'P 1'
#
loop_
_entity.id
_entity.type
_entity.pdbx_description
1 polymer ?
#
loop_
_entity_poly.entity_id
_entity_poly.type
_entity_poly.pdbx_seq_one_letter_code
_entity_poly.pdbx_strand_id
1 'polypeptide(L)'
;MRNWLFGCVVSLLLAPLPGAAQSLDADQEDYIRANAIFFLYHELGHALIDILKLPVFGREEDAADVMGVVLSETINPVEDTETIMLAA
;
A
#
# COMPACT_ATOMS: atom_id res chain seq x y z
N MET A 1 -32.16 -25.39 27.31
CA MET A 1 -31.53 -24.14 26.81
C MET A 1 -30.11 -24.35 26.26
N ARG A 2 -29.73 -25.57 25.82
CA ARG A 2 -28.32 -25.91 25.48
C ARG A 2 -28.09 -26.27 24.00
N ASN A 3 -29.15 -26.43 23.19
CA ASN A 3 -29.03 -26.80 21.77
C ASN A 3 -28.84 -25.59 20.83
N TRP A 4 -29.14 -24.37 21.28
CA TRP A 4 -28.96 -23.17 20.47
C TRP A 4 -27.48 -22.80 20.29
N LEU A 5 -26.65 -23.04 21.30
CA LEU A 5 -25.21 -22.78 21.23
C LEU A 5 -24.49 -23.73 20.26
N PHE A 6 -24.91 -24.99 20.19
CA PHE A 6 -24.34 -25.96 19.23
C PHE A 6 -24.75 -25.66 17.78
N GLY A 7 -25.97 -25.19 17.55
CA GLY A 7 -26.44 -24.80 16.21
C GLY A 7 -25.66 -23.61 15.65
N CYS A 8 -25.39 -22.58 16.47
CA CYS A 8 -24.63 -21.41 16.03
C CYS A 8 -23.16 -21.74 15.68
N VAL A 9 -22.51 -22.63 16.43
CA VAL A 9 -21.11 -23.02 16.18
C VAL A 9 -20.98 -23.85 14.90
N VAL A 10 -21.94 -24.74 14.64
CA VAL A 10 -21.97 -25.54 13.39
C VAL A 10 -22.27 -24.65 12.17
N SER A 11 -23.18 -23.68 12.29
CA SER A 11 -23.47 -22.71 11.21
C SER A 11 -22.30 -21.77 10.92
N LEU A 12 -21.46 -21.44 11.91
CA LEU A 12 -20.26 -20.64 11.72
C LEU A 12 -19.14 -21.41 10.98
N LEU A 13 -19.09 -22.74 11.16
CA LEU A 13 -18.10 -23.62 10.52
C LEU A 13 -18.45 -23.97 9.06
N LEU A 14 -19.72 -23.82 8.66
CA LEU A 14 -20.22 -24.15 7.32
C LEU A 14 -20.52 -22.92 6.45
N ALA A 15 -20.35 -21.71 6.98
CA ALA A 15 -20.46 -20.50 6.18
C ALA A 15 -19.33 -20.50 5.14
N PRO A 16 -19.62 -20.41 3.83
CA PRO A 16 -18.57 -20.18 2.85
C PRO A 16 -17.88 -18.89 3.25
N LEU A 17 -16.59 -18.96 3.58
CA LEU A 17 -15.79 -17.78 3.85
C LEU A 17 -15.95 -16.84 2.64
N PRO A 18 -16.55 -15.64 2.78
CA PRO A 18 -16.45 -14.63 1.75
C PRO A 18 -15.00 -14.15 1.77
N GLY A 19 -14.15 -14.91 1.09
CA GLY A 19 -12.69 -14.80 1.21
C GLY A 19 -11.96 -15.81 0.34
N ALA A 20 -12.60 -16.38 -0.68
CA ALA A 20 -11.84 -16.91 -1.80
C ALA A 20 -11.05 -15.72 -2.37
N ALA A 21 -9.71 -15.80 -2.31
CA ALA A 21 -8.85 -14.78 -2.88
C ALA A 21 -9.28 -14.56 -4.33
N GLN A 22 -9.79 -13.37 -4.63
CA GLN A 22 -10.01 -12.97 -6.01
C GLN A 22 -8.63 -12.86 -6.64
N SER A 23 -8.43 -13.57 -7.75
CA SER A 23 -7.23 -13.34 -8.57
C SER A 23 -7.28 -11.91 -9.06
N LEU A 24 -6.21 -11.17 -8.77
CA LEU A 24 -6.00 -9.86 -9.39
C LEU A 24 -5.63 -10.10 -10.86
N ASP A 25 -6.07 -9.21 -11.74
CA ASP A 25 -5.46 -9.13 -13.07
C ASP A 25 -4.11 -8.41 -12.97
N ALA A 26 -3.31 -8.47 -14.05
CA ALA A 26 -1.96 -7.92 -14.06
C ALA A 26 -1.97 -6.39 -13.80
N ASP A 27 -2.93 -5.67 -14.35
CA ASP A 27 -3.04 -4.21 -14.20
C ASP A 27 -3.33 -3.84 -12.74
N GLN A 28 -4.19 -4.60 -12.06
CA GLN A 28 -4.47 -4.45 -10.63
C GLN A 28 -3.24 -4.75 -9.77
N GLU A 29 -2.51 -5.82 -10.06
CA GLU A 29 -1.28 -6.16 -9.34
C GLU A 29 -0.22 -5.06 -9.49
N ASP A 30 -0.02 -4.56 -10.70
CA ASP A 30 0.96 -3.52 -10.98
C ASP A 30 0.55 -2.18 -10.37
N TYR A 31 -0.73 -1.80 -10.41
CA TYR A 31 -1.23 -0.62 -9.71
C TYR A 31 -0.99 -0.70 -8.20
N ILE A 32 -1.36 -1.82 -7.56
CA ILE A 32 -1.17 -2.00 -6.11
C ILE A 32 0.31 -1.98 -5.76
N ARG A 33 1.15 -2.67 -6.56
CA ARG A 33 2.60 -2.70 -6.36
C ARG A 33 3.21 -1.31 -6.46
N ALA A 34 2.88 -0.55 -7.50
CA ALA A 34 3.40 0.79 -7.71
C ALA A 34 3.05 1.73 -6.55
N ASN A 35 1.79 1.73 -6.11
CA ASN A 35 1.36 2.54 -4.96
C ASN A 35 2.02 2.11 -3.66
N ALA A 36 2.14 0.81 -3.41
CA ALA A 36 2.81 0.31 -2.20
C ALA A 36 4.28 0.70 -2.15
N ILE A 37 4.99 0.68 -3.28
CA ILE A 37 6.38 1.12 -3.39
C ILE A 37 6.48 2.63 -3.17
N PHE A 38 5.59 3.43 -3.77
CA PHE A 38 5.58 4.88 -3.55
C PHE A 38 5.38 5.23 -2.07
N PHE A 39 4.37 4.65 -1.40
CA PHE A 39 4.14 4.90 0.03
C PHE A 39 5.32 4.44 0.88
N LEU A 40 5.94 3.31 0.56
CA LEU A 40 7.16 2.88 1.24
C LEU A 40 8.26 3.94 1.15
N TYR A 41 8.43 4.58 -0.02
CA TYR A 41 9.42 5.64 -0.19
C TYR A 41 9.02 6.97 0.45
N HIS A 42 7.73 7.29 0.54
CA HIS A 42 7.23 8.41 1.34
C HIS A 42 7.63 8.24 2.82
N GLU A 43 7.34 7.08 3.41
CA GLU A 43 7.70 6.79 4.81
C GLU A 43 9.22 6.71 5.02
N LEU A 44 9.96 6.22 4.03
CA LEU A 44 11.42 6.30 4.04
C LEU A 44 11.89 7.76 3.99
N GLY A 45 11.17 8.65 3.28
CA GLY A 45 11.40 10.09 3.27
C GLY A 45 11.34 10.70 4.66
N HIS A 46 10.26 10.42 5.41
CA HIS A 46 10.14 10.81 6.82
C HIS A 46 11.32 10.29 7.66
N ALA A 47 11.66 9.01 7.53
CA ALA A 47 12.77 8.42 8.26
C ALA A 47 14.13 9.09 7.95
N LEU A 48 14.39 9.43 6.69
CA LEU A 48 15.61 10.12 6.27
C LEU A 48 15.66 11.56 6.78
N ILE A 49 14.55 12.29 6.73
CA ILE A 49 14.44 13.65 7.30
C ILE A 49 14.81 13.60 8.79
N ASP A 50 14.26 12.66 9.55
CA ASP A 50 14.54 12.54 10.97
C ASP A 50 15.99 12.13 11.26
N ILE A 51 16.53 11.10 10.59
CA ILE A 51 17.87 10.59 10.87
C ILE A 51 18.95 11.60 10.46
N LEU A 52 18.79 12.23 9.30
CA LEU A 52 19.77 13.16 8.75
C LEU A 52 19.56 14.61 9.21
N LYS A 53 18.45 14.87 9.94
CA LYS A 53 18.05 16.20 10.41
C LYS A 53 17.98 17.21 9.26
N LEU A 54 17.36 16.81 8.16
CA LEU A 54 17.26 17.64 6.96
C LEU A 54 16.37 18.86 7.22
N PRO A 55 16.75 20.06 6.73
CA PRO A 55 15.86 21.20 6.77
C PRO A 55 14.70 21.00 5.79
N VAL A 56 13.48 21.06 6.31
CA VAL A 56 12.25 21.02 5.52
C VAL A 56 11.68 22.43 5.39
N PHE A 57 11.40 22.84 4.15
CA PHE A 57 10.69 24.08 3.86
C PHE A 57 9.22 23.76 3.57
N GLY A 58 8.30 24.26 4.39
CA GLY A 58 6.87 23.96 4.24
C GLY A 58 6.44 22.76 5.09
N ARG A 59 5.53 21.92 4.55
CA ARG A 59 5.03 20.72 5.26
C ARG A 59 5.98 19.55 5.02
N GLU A 60 6.19 18.75 6.05
CA GLU A 60 7.03 17.54 5.97
C GLU A 60 6.49 16.52 4.98
N GLU A 61 5.16 16.34 4.94
CA GLU A 61 4.48 15.50 3.96
C GLU A 61 4.83 15.85 2.51
N ASP A 62 4.86 17.15 2.17
CA ASP A 62 5.16 17.59 0.80
C ASP A 62 6.62 17.25 0.43
N ALA A 63 7.53 17.33 1.40
CA ALA A 63 8.93 16.96 1.21
C ALA A 63 9.11 15.44 1.10
N ALA A 64 8.37 14.67 1.90
CA ALA A 64 8.35 13.21 1.86
C ALA A 64 7.75 12.69 0.53
N ASP A 65 6.68 13.31 0.03
CA ASP A 65 6.08 12.98 -1.28
C ASP A 65 7.06 13.22 -2.43
N VAL A 66 7.73 14.37 -2.46
CA VAL A 66 8.75 14.68 -3.47
C VAL A 66 9.90 13.68 -3.41
N MET A 67 10.34 13.32 -2.19
CA MET A 67 11.36 12.29 -2.04
C MET A 67 10.87 10.92 -2.50
N GLY A 68 9.61 10.57 -2.23
CA GLY A 68 8.95 9.36 -2.71
C GLY A 68 9.01 9.22 -4.22
N VAL A 69 8.68 10.30 -4.95
CA VAL A 69 8.80 10.35 -6.42
C VAL A 69 10.25 10.16 -6.87
N VAL A 70 11.19 10.95 -6.31
CA VAL A 70 12.61 10.89 -6.70
C VAL A 70 13.19 9.50 -6.46
N LEU A 71 12.92 8.89 -5.30
CA LEU A 71 13.41 7.56 -4.95
C LEU A 71 12.78 6.48 -5.82
N SER A 72 11.48 6.57 -6.11
CA SER A 72 10.80 5.65 -7.00
C SER A 72 11.43 5.65 -8.39
N GLU A 73 11.63 6.83 -8.98
CA GLU A 73 12.28 6.98 -10.30
C GLU A 73 13.76 6.56 -10.30
N THR A 74 14.47 6.81 -9.20
CA THR A 74 15.91 6.50 -9.13
C THR A 74 16.17 5.01 -8.92
N ILE A 75 15.33 4.31 -8.17
CA ILE A 75 15.55 2.93 -7.75
C ILE A 75 14.74 1.94 -8.60
N ASN A 76 13.49 2.29 -8.95
CA ASN A 76 12.60 1.46 -9.76
C ASN A 76 12.11 2.28 -10.98
N PRO A 77 13.02 2.66 -11.89
CA PRO A 77 12.63 3.40 -13.08
C PRO A 77 11.57 2.58 -13.84
N VAL A 78 10.41 3.18 -14.05
CA VAL A 78 9.34 2.57 -14.83
C VAL A 78 9.62 2.91 -16.29
N GLU A 79 9.75 1.90 -17.16
CA GLU A 79 10.00 2.14 -18.59
C GLU A 79 8.78 2.76 -19.30
N ASP A 80 7.58 2.56 -18.74
CA ASP A 80 6.30 3.08 -19.23
C ASP A 80 5.68 4.08 -18.23
N THR A 81 5.78 5.38 -18.53
CA THR A 81 5.40 6.51 -17.66
C THR A 81 3.92 6.61 -17.23
N GLU A 82 3.01 5.76 -17.73
CA GLU A 82 1.58 5.85 -17.41
C GLU A 82 1.24 5.43 -15.98
N THR A 83 2.04 4.56 -15.36
CA THR A 83 1.73 3.99 -14.04
C THR A 83 1.90 4.98 -12.88
N ILE A 84 2.78 5.97 -13.02
CA ILE A 84 3.12 6.90 -11.92
C ILE A 84 2.10 8.04 -11.82
N MET A 85 1.55 8.49 -12.96
CA MET A 85 0.61 9.62 -13.00
C MET A 85 -0.81 9.28 -12.53
N LEU A 86 -1.15 7.99 -12.44
CA LEU A 86 -2.43 7.49 -11.92
C LEU A 86 -2.44 7.32 -10.39
N ALA A 87 -1.27 7.47 -9.74
CA ALA A 87 -1.09 7.27 -8.30
C ALA A 87 -0.98 8.59 -7.49
N ALA A 88 -0.91 9.74 -8.16
CA ALA A 88 -0.86 11.08 -7.56
C ALA A 88 -2.17 11.85 -7.81
#